data_AF-A0A2V7FRW4-F1
#
_entry.id   AF-A0A2V7FRW4-F1
#
_cell.length_a   1.000
_cell.length_b   1.000
_cell.length_c   1.000
_cell.angle_alpha   90.00
_cell.angle_beta   90.00
_cell.angle_gamma   90.00
#
_symmetry.space_group_name_H-M   'P 1'
#
loop_
_entity.id
_entity.type
_entity.pdbx_description
1 polymer ?
#
loop_
_entity_poly.entity_id
_entity_poly.type
_entity_poly.pdbx_seq_one_letter_code
_entity_poly.pdbx_strand_id
1 'polypeptide(L)'
;MLVSAARMHLEGDRRDPAWWGTPHVELMGRMRRRMIVIAAFGLTPPGAALELSDAGDARVSLPLSSGLERYHGETQRLLESILVRNGCRLVRTDFLDKSLAPEEGVHFSTAHQVGSCRMADAPSAGVVNAHGEVFGCPGLYVSDGACIPSSLAVNTSLTILANAERIAAGILDRYRLQQGAAA
;
A
#
# COMPACT_ATOMS: atom_id res chain seq x y z
N MET A 1 -2.16 4.84 -1.78
CA MET A 1 -3.02 4.78 -2.98
C MET A 1 -3.99 5.95 -2.93
N LEU A 2 -3.51 7.13 -3.35
CA LEU A 2 -4.40 8.06 -4.04
C LEU A 2 -4.63 7.43 -5.42
N VAL A 3 -5.84 6.94 -5.70
CA VAL A 3 -6.28 6.71 -7.08
C VAL A 3 -7.15 7.90 -7.41
N SER A 4 -6.66 8.83 -8.23
CA SER A 4 -7.57 9.75 -8.89
C SER A 4 -8.09 9.03 -10.12
N ALA A 5 -9.26 8.42 -10.00
CA ALA A 5 -9.97 7.84 -11.13
C ALA A 5 -10.91 8.91 -11.69
N ALA A 6 -10.49 9.60 -12.76
CA ALA A 6 -11.39 10.46 -13.49
C ALA A 6 -12.34 9.59 -14.35
N ARG A 7 -13.62 9.53 -13.96
CA ARG A 7 -14.66 8.93 -14.80
C ARG A 7 -15.18 9.98 -15.77
N MET A 8 -14.87 9.84 -17.05
CA MET A 8 -15.56 10.60 -18.10
C MET A 8 -16.93 9.97 -18.34
N HIS A 9 -18.01 10.74 -18.11
CA HIS A 9 -19.37 10.35 -18.49
C HIS A 9 -19.66 10.80 -19.93
N LEU A 10 -20.17 9.88 -20.74
CA LEU A 10 -20.85 10.20 -22.01
C LEU A 10 -22.36 10.03 -21.79
N GLU A 11 -23.16 10.92 -22.38
CA GLU A 11 -24.63 10.80 -22.34
C GLU A 11 -25.06 9.42 -22.88
N GLY A 12 -25.80 8.66 -22.04
CA GLY A 12 -26.36 7.35 -22.40
C GLY A 12 -25.76 6.11 -21.72
N ASP A 13 -24.75 6.26 -20.86
CA ASP A 13 -24.08 5.11 -20.22
C ASP A 13 -24.98 4.43 -19.15
N ARG A 14 -25.32 3.14 -19.34
CA ARG A 14 -26.17 2.37 -18.41
C ARG A 14 -25.33 1.81 -17.25
N ARG A 15 -25.87 1.93 -16.03
CA ARG A 15 -25.20 1.82 -14.72
C ARG A 15 -24.83 0.40 -14.25
N ASP A 16 -24.07 -0.39 -15.02
CA ASP A 16 -23.58 -1.66 -14.46
C ASP A 16 -22.19 -2.06 -15.00
N PRO A 17 -21.09 -1.60 -14.37
CA PRO A 17 -19.75 -1.98 -14.78
C PRO A 17 -19.37 -3.38 -14.24
N ALA A 18 -19.06 -4.30 -15.15
CA ALA A 18 -18.38 -5.55 -14.80
C ALA A 18 -16.87 -5.30 -14.75
N TRP A 19 -16.28 -5.46 -13.56
CA TRP A 19 -14.87 -5.15 -13.29
C TRP A 19 -13.89 -6.13 -13.93
N TRP A 20 -14.35 -7.31 -14.33
CA TRP A 20 -13.52 -8.42 -14.83
C TRP A 20 -14.20 -9.17 -16.00
N GLY A 21 -13.41 -9.92 -16.78
CA GLY A 21 -13.91 -10.76 -17.88
C GLY A 21 -14.01 -10.06 -19.24
N THR A 22 -14.58 -10.76 -20.24
CA THR A 22 -14.70 -10.28 -21.64
C THR A 22 -15.26 -8.85 -21.77
N PRO A 23 -16.29 -8.43 -21.01
CA PRO A 23 -16.79 -7.06 -21.07
C PRO A 23 -15.76 -6.00 -20.65
N HIS A 24 -14.91 -6.31 -19.66
CA HIS A 24 -13.82 -5.41 -19.25
C HIS A 24 -12.75 -5.31 -20.34
N VAL A 25 -12.39 -6.44 -20.97
CA VAL A 25 -11.42 -6.49 -22.07
C VAL A 25 -11.90 -5.66 -23.28
N GLU A 26 -13.18 -5.75 -23.63
CA GLU A 26 -13.79 -4.95 -24.70
C GLU A 26 -13.85 -3.46 -24.34
N LEU A 27 -14.21 -3.12 -23.09
CA LEU A 27 -14.20 -1.75 -22.59
C LEU A 27 -12.79 -1.13 -22.68
N MET A 28 -11.77 -1.85 -22.18
CA MET A 28 -10.37 -1.45 -22.30
C MET A 28 -9.93 -1.34 -23.77
N GLY A 29 -10.41 -2.25 -24.63
CA GLY A 29 -10.20 -2.21 -26.07
C GLY A 29 -10.82 -1.00 -26.76
N ARG A 30 -11.95 -0.47 -26.28
CA ARG A 30 -12.54 0.79 -26.78
C ARG A 30 -11.83 2.02 -26.22
N MET A 31 -11.37 1.97 -24.98
CA MET A 31 -10.63 3.03 -24.29
C MET A 31 -9.15 3.12 -24.70
N ARG A 32 -8.62 2.12 -25.44
CA ARG A 32 -7.20 1.94 -25.81
C ARG A 32 -6.51 3.11 -26.52
N ARG A 33 -7.25 4.15 -26.91
CA ARG A 33 -6.72 5.36 -27.57
C ARG A 33 -6.99 6.65 -26.81
N ARG A 34 -7.56 6.61 -25.58
CA ARG A 34 -8.07 7.82 -24.91
C ARG A 34 -7.92 7.86 -23.39
N MET A 35 -7.30 6.88 -22.74
CA MET A 35 -7.15 6.88 -21.28
C MET A 35 -5.72 6.52 -20.86
N ILE A 36 -5.08 7.45 -20.14
CA ILE A 36 -3.78 7.26 -19.50
C ILE A 36 -4.03 7.37 -18.01
N VAL A 37 -3.78 6.29 -17.27
CA VAL A 37 -3.86 6.28 -15.81
C VAL A 37 -2.48 6.66 -15.28
N ILE A 38 -2.41 7.79 -14.58
CA ILE A 38 -1.20 8.21 -13.85
C ILE A 38 -1.49 7.97 -12.37
N ALA A 39 -0.72 7.07 -11.75
CA ALA A 39 -0.78 6.81 -10.32
C ALA A 39 0.51 7.32 -9.66
N ALA A 40 0.36 7.97 -8.52
CA ALA A 40 1.49 8.42 -7.72
C ALA A 40 1.30 8.00 -6.27
N PHE A 41 2.41 7.62 -5.65
CA PHE A 41 2.44 7.03 -4.32
C PHE A 41 3.36 7.87 -3.43
N GLY A 42 2.81 8.38 -2.34
CA GLY A 42 3.57 9.04 -1.28
C GLY A 42 3.95 8.07 -0.17
N LEU A 43 4.86 8.50 0.69
CA LEU A 43 5.19 7.83 1.94
C LEU A 43 4.12 8.16 2.98
N THR A 44 3.31 7.21 3.41
CA THR A 44 2.47 7.48 4.58
C THR A 44 3.35 7.42 5.83
N PRO A 45 3.40 8.48 6.66
CA PRO A 45 4.12 8.42 7.93
C PRO A 45 3.62 7.26 8.80
N PRO A 46 4.49 6.65 9.62
CA PRO A 46 4.05 5.64 10.58
C PRO A 46 3.05 6.28 11.54
N GLY A 47 1.86 5.69 11.66
CA GLY A 47 0.77 6.25 12.47
C GLY A 47 -0.48 5.38 12.50
N ALA A 48 -0.64 4.47 11.54
CA ALA A 48 -1.69 3.46 11.61
C ALA A 48 -1.35 2.41 12.70
N ALA A 49 -2.38 1.96 13.41
CA ALA A 49 -2.29 0.86 14.37
C ALA A 49 -3.26 -0.26 13.96
N LEU A 50 -2.89 -1.50 14.28
CA LEU A 50 -3.73 -2.68 14.18
C LEU A 50 -3.85 -3.26 15.58
N GLU A 51 -5.07 -3.31 16.10
CA GLU A 51 -5.40 -3.85 17.42
C GLU A 51 -6.25 -5.10 17.25
N LEU A 52 -6.02 -6.09 18.11
CA LEU A 52 -6.82 -7.32 18.18
C LEU A 52 -7.55 -7.32 19.53
N SER A 53 -8.86 -7.52 19.51
CA SER A 53 -9.65 -7.72 20.73
C SER A 53 -9.44 -9.14 21.28
N ASP A 54 -9.76 -9.34 22.57
CA ASP A 54 -9.76 -10.68 23.19
C ASP A 54 -10.75 -11.64 22.51
N ALA A 55 -11.78 -11.11 21.84
CA ALA A 55 -12.74 -11.88 21.06
C ALA A 55 -12.23 -12.26 19.65
N GLY A 56 -11.05 -11.78 19.26
CA GLY A 56 -10.43 -12.04 17.96
C GLY A 56 -10.77 -11.02 16.87
N ASP A 57 -11.44 -9.92 17.21
CA ASP A 57 -11.76 -8.87 16.23
C ASP A 57 -10.55 -7.99 15.96
N ALA A 58 -10.24 -7.78 14.68
CA ALA A 58 -9.19 -6.88 14.25
C ALA A 58 -9.74 -5.47 13.97
N ARG A 59 -9.12 -4.46 14.58
CA ARG A 59 -9.40 -3.04 14.33
C ARG A 59 -8.16 -2.35 13.80
N VAL A 60 -8.29 -1.77 12.60
CA VAL A 60 -7.30 -0.82 12.08
C VAL A 60 -7.73 0.59 12.46
N SER A 61 -6.81 1.39 12.98
CA SER A 61 -7.02 2.80 13.24
C SER A 61 -5.91 3.63 12.59
N LEU A 62 -6.27 4.80 12.08
CA LEU A 62 -5.32 5.81 11.63
C LEU A 62 -5.82 7.16 12.18
N PRO A 63 -5.27 7.65 13.29
CA PRO A 63 -5.71 8.91 13.86
C PRO A 63 -5.39 10.06 12.90
N LEU A 64 -6.42 10.79 12.51
CA LEU A 64 -6.27 12.01 11.72
C LEU A 64 -5.65 13.08 12.61
N SER A 65 -4.42 13.47 12.28
CA SER A 65 -3.72 14.58 12.91
C SER A 65 -3.61 15.74 11.93
N SER A 66 -3.45 16.95 12.45
CA SER A 66 -3.19 18.14 11.62
C SER A 66 -1.94 17.98 10.75
N GLY A 67 -0.95 17.20 11.21
CA GLY A 67 0.23 16.84 10.42
C GLY A 67 -0.09 15.93 9.24
N LEU A 68 -0.95 14.92 9.46
CA LEU A 68 -1.37 13.99 8.41
C LEU A 68 -2.29 14.67 7.37
N GLU A 69 -3.19 15.55 7.82
CA GLU A 69 -4.02 16.40 6.95
C GLU A 69 -3.17 17.31 6.07
N ARG A 70 -2.17 17.97 6.66
CA ARG A 70 -1.21 18.80 5.93
C ARG A 70 -0.45 18.00 4.89
N TYR A 71 0.07 16.83 5.27
CA TYR A 71 0.80 15.94 4.38
C TYR A 71 -0.06 15.48 3.19
N HIS A 72 -1.32 15.14 3.44
CA HIS A 72 -2.28 14.79 2.39
C HIS A 72 -2.47 15.95 1.41
N GLY A 73 -2.75 17.16 1.92
CA GLY A 73 -2.95 18.34 1.08
C GLY A 73 -1.69 18.76 0.29
N GLU A 74 -0.50 18.61 0.86
CA GLU A 74 0.78 18.84 0.16
C GLU A 74 1.01 17.82 -0.95
N THR A 75 0.74 16.54 -0.68
CA THR A 75 0.84 15.47 -1.69
C THR A 75 -0.09 15.76 -2.86
N GLN A 76 -1.36 16.09 -2.61
CA GLN A 76 -2.31 16.44 -3.66
C GLN A 76 -1.83 17.63 -4.51
N ARG A 77 -1.40 18.72 -3.86
CA ARG A 77 -0.85 19.90 -4.55
C ARG A 77 0.36 19.56 -5.42
N LEU A 78 1.26 18.71 -4.94
CA LEU A 78 2.44 18.29 -5.70
C LEU A 78 2.02 17.53 -6.96
N LEU A 79 1.10 16.58 -6.86
CA LEU A 79 0.61 15.79 -8.00
C LEU A 79 -0.08 16.68 -9.05
N GLU A 80 -0.96 17.58 -8.61
CA GLU A 80 -1.59 18.56 -9.50
C GLU A 80 -0.53 19.43 -10.20
N SER A 81 0.50 19.88 -9.47
CA SER A 81 1.57 20.70 -10.05
C SER A 81 2.37 19.98 -11.13
N ILE A 82 2.63 18.67 -10.97
CA ILE A 82 3.34 17.86 -11.96
C ILE A 82 2.50 17.77 -13.24
N LEU A 83 1.20 17.53 -13.12
CA LEU A 83 0.30 17.46 -14.28
C LEU A 83 0.26 18.80 -15.04
N VAL A 84 0.07 19.91 -14.31
CA VAL A 84 0.02 21.25 -14.93
C VAL A 84 1.34 21.61 -15.62
N ARG A 85 2.49 21.32 -14.99
CA ARG A 85 3.82 21.57 -15.59
C ARG A 85 4.07 20.74 -16.86
N ASN A 86 3.41 19.60 -17.00
CA ASN A 86 3.48 18.77 -18.22
C ASN A 86 2.40 19.12 -19.26
N GLY A 87 1.80 20.32 -19.16
CA GLY A 87 0.83 20.82 -20.12
C GLY A 87 -0.58 20.25 -19.97
N CYS A 88 -0.88 19.53 -18.89
CA CYS A 88 -2.24 19.07 -18.61
C CYS A 88 -3.11 20.20 -18.06
N ARG A 89 -4.36 20.28 -18.52
CA ARG A 89 -5.39 21.10 -17.87
C ARG A 89 -6.19 20.22 -16.92
N LEU A 90 -6.17 20.55 -15.62
CA LEU A 90 -6.98 19.85 -14.63
C LEU A 90 -8.47 20.18 -14.85
N VAL A 91 -9.32 19.16 -14.93
CA VAL A 91 -10.77 19.33 -15.15
C VAL A 91 -11.55 19.09 -13.86
N ARG A 92 -11.23 18.00 -13.15
CA ARG A 92 -11.90 17.62 -11.90
C ARG A 92 -11.03 16.66 -11.10
N THR A 93 -11.08 16.77 -9.77
CA THR A 93 -10.43 15.86 -8.81
C THR A 93 -11.44 15.52 -7.72
N ASP A 94 -11.94 14.29 -7.71
CA ASP A 94 -12.79 13.78 -6.63
C ASP A 94 -12.20 12.49 -6.08
N PHE A 95 -12.41 12.26 -4.78
CA PHE A 95 -12.32 10.93 -4.19
C PHE A 95 -13.70 10.30 -4.24
N LEU A 96 -13.74 9.02 -4.59
CA LEU A 96 -14.97 8.27 -4.70
C LEU A 96 -14.90 7.08 -3.75
N ASP A 97 -15.99 6.85 -3.02
CA ASP A 97 -16.13 5.67 -2.20
C ASP A 97 -16.38 4.40 -3.05
N LYS A 98 -16.58 3.25 -2.39
CA LYS A 98 -16.85 1.98 -3.09
C LYS A 98 -18.16 1.99 -3.89
N SER A 99 -19.08 2.89 -3.60
CA SER A 99 -20.33 3.09 -4.32
C SER A 99 -20.22 4.11 -5.47
N LEU A 100 -19.01 4.66 -5.67
CA LEU A 100 -18.70 5.74 -6.62
C LEU A 100 -19.33 7.09 -6.24
N ALA A 101 -19.71 7.28 -4.98
CA ALA A 101 -20.16 8.56 -4.46
C ALA A 101 -18.96 9.44 -4.09
N PRO A 102 -19.03 10.77 -4.29
CA PRO A 102 -18.01 11.68 -3.80
C PRO A 102 -17.80 11.53 -2.30
N GLU A 103 -16.54 11.38 -1.89
CA GLU A 103 -16.13 11.28 -0.50
C GLU A 103 -15.39 12.57 -0.10
N GLU A 104 -15.86 13.21 0.97
CA GLU A 104 -15.26 14.44 1.50
C GLU A 104 -14.22 14.14 2.58
N GLY A 105 -13.18 14.99 2.67
CA GLY A 105 -12.16 14.91 3.71
C GLY A 105 -10.88 14.19 3.28
N VAL A 106 -10.14 13.67 4.26
CA VAL A 106 -8.85 13.00 4.02
C VAL A 106 -9.06 11.54 3.68
N HIS A 107 -8.64 11.14 2.48
CA HIS A 107 -8.75 9.76 2.03
C HIS A 107 -7.38 9.09 1.89
N PHE A 108 -7.24 7.91 2.51
CA PHE A 108 -6.11 7.01 2.34
C PHE A 108 -6.60 5.61 1.93
N SER A 109 -6.15 5.14 0.78
CA SER A 109 -6.26 3.72 0.41
C SER A 109 -4.85 3.18 0.20
N THR A 110 -4.60 1.90 0.43
CA THR A 110 -3.33 1.25 0.04
C THR A 110 -3.48 -0.25 -0.07
N ALA A 111 -2.84 -0.85 -1.07
CA ALA A 111 -2.59 -2.29 -1.16
C ALA A 111 -1.21 -2.68 -0.58
N HIS A 112 -0.42 -1.71 -0.13
CA HIS A 112 0.96 -1.86 0.33
C HIS A 112 1.05 -1.67 1.85
N GLN A 113 0.26 -2.42 2.61
CA GLN A 113 0.31 -2.42 4.07
C GLN A 113 1.64 -3.01 4.55
N VAL A 114 2.34 -2.35 5.45
CA VAL A 114 3.63 -2.77 6.03
C VAL A 114 3.78 -2.31 7.47
N GLY A 115 4.68 -2.93 8.22
CA GLY A 115 5.19 -2.41 9.50
C GLY A 115 4.36 -2.71 10.75
N SER A 116 3.37 -3.62 10.68
CA SER A 116 2.60 -4.08 11.84
C SER A 116 3.44 -4.87 12.85
N CYS A 117 4.53 -5.50 12.42
CA CYS A 117 5.51 -6.19 13.26
C CYS A 117 6.93 -5.71 12.92
N ARG A 118 7.13 -4.38 12.86
CA ARG A 118 8.33 -3.77 12.27
C ARG A 118 9.66 -4.29 12.86
N MET A 119 10.64 -4.45 11.97
CA MET A 119 12.05 -4.58 12.35
C MET A 119 12.54 -3.32 13.06
N ALA A 120 13.32 -3.50 14.12
CA ALA A 120 13.99 -2.42 14.85
C ALA A 120 15.31 -2.91 15.48
N ASP A 121 16.11 -1.96 15.97
CA ASP A 121 17.36 -2.25 16.68
C ASP A 121 17.13 -2.66 18.14
N ALA A 122 15.94 -2.35 18.69
CA ALA A 122 15.58 -2.63 20.08
C ALA A 122 14.08 -2.98 20.23
N PRO A 123 13.72 -3.81 21.24
CA PRO A 123 12.32 -4.20 21.51
C PRO A 123 11.41 -3.03 21.90
N SER A 124 11.97 -1.90 22.35
CA SER A 124 11.20 -0.68 22.64
C SER A 124 10.71 0.05 21.39
N ALA A 125 11.25 -0.29 20.20
CA ALA A 125 10.97 0.41 18.96
C ALA A 125 10.37 -0.49 17.86
N GLY A 126 10.22 -1.80 18.11
CA GLY A 126 9.70 -2.74 17.13
C GLY A 126 9.46 -4.13 17.71
N VAL A 127 9.06 -5.07 16.85
CA VAL A 127 8.64 -6.43 17.25
C VAL A 127 9.73 -7.46 16.96
N VAL A 128 10.44 -7.29 15.85
CA VAL A 128 11.49 -8.22 15.42
C VAL A 128 12.83 -7.49 15.28
N ASN A 129 13.92 -8.23 15.44
CA ASN A 129 15.27 -7.72 15.18
C ASN A 129 15.58 -7.68 13.68
N ALA A 130 16.78 -7.24 13.30
CA ALA A 130 17.22 -7.17 11.91
C ALA A 130 17.22 -8.53 11.16
N HIS A 131 17.15 -9.66 11.87
CA HIS A 131 17.07 -11.01 11.30
C HIS A 131 15.63 -11.52 11.20
N GLY A 132 14.63 -10.70 11.53
CA GLY A 132 13.23 -11.09 11.54
C GLY A 132 12.82 -11.93 12.75
N GLU A 133 13.71 -12.18 13.72
CA GLU A 133 13.41 -12.93 14.94
C GLU A 133 12.69 -12.02 15.95
N VAL A 134 11.59 -12.50 16.54
CA VAL A 134 10.80 -11.77 17.53
C VAL A 134 11.60 -11.58 18.80
N PHE A 135 11.68 -10.34 19.28
CA PHE A 135 12.37 -10.04 20.53
C PHE A 135 11.77 -10.81 21.70
N GLY A 136 12.62 -11.49 22.47
CA GLY A 136 12.18 -12.28 23.64
C GLY A 136 11.53 -13.63 23.29
N CYS A 137 11.42 -14.00 22.01
CA CYS A 137 10.85 -15.28 21.58
C CYS A 137 11.82 -16.02 20.62
N PRO A 138 12.86 -16.69 21.15
CA PRO A 138 13.85 -17.38 20.32
C PRO A 138 13.21 -18.41 19.39
N GLY A 139 13.60 -18.39 18.12
CA GLY A 139 13.08 -19.32 17.10
C GLY A 139 11.73 -18.92 16.47
N LEU A 140 11.12 -17.82 16.89
CA LEU A 140 9.93 -17.25 16.26
C LEU A 140 10.32 -16.11 15.32
N TYR A 141 9.89 -16.18 14.05
CA TYR A 141 10.26 -15.21 13.02
C TYR A 141 9.03 -14.61 12.32
N VAL A 142 9.16 -13.38 11.83
CA VAL A 142 8.22 -12.73 10.90
C VAL A 142 8.95 -12.43 9.59
N SER A 143 8.39 -12.86 8.47
CA SER A 143 9.02 -12.82 7.15
C SER A 143 8.05 -12.33 6.06
N ASP A 144 7.30 -11.27 6.35
CA ASP A 144 6.36 -10.63 5.42
C ASP A 144 6.43 -9.08 5.48
N GLY A 145 5.54 -8.37 4.79
CA GLY A 145 5.45 -6.90 4.83
C GLY A 145 5.33 -6.30 6.24
N ALA A 146 4.79 -7.03 7.20
CA ALA A 146 4.69 -6.67 8.60
C ALA A 146 6.05 -6.29 9.22
N CYS A 147 7.14 -6.96 8.82
CA CYS A 147 8.47 -6.69 9.36
C CYS A 147 9.19 -5.51 8.69
N ILE A 148 8.66 -4.98 7.58
CA ILE A 148 9.26 -3.82 6.90
C ILE A 148 9.08 -2.55 7.75
N PRO A 149 10.16 -1.81 8.11
CA PRO A 149 10.08 -0.74 9.11
C PRO A 149 9.17 0.45 8.76
N SER A 150 9.02 0.75 7.48
CA SER A 150 8.25 1.92 7.01
C SER A 150 7.79 1.73 5.57
N SER A 151 6.86 2.58 5.13
CA SER A 151 6.43 2.63 3.73
C SER A 151 7.62 2.89 2.81
N LEU A 152 7.63 2.25 1.64
CA LEU A 152 8.77 2.31 0.70
C LEU A 152 8.56 3.31 -0.45
N ALA A 153 7.43 4.01 -0.50
CA ALA A 153 6.97 4.85 -1.63
C ALA A 153 6.79 4.11 -2.98
N VAL A 154 7.17 2.82 -3.05
CA VAL A 154 7.11 1.96 -4.22
C VAL A 154 6.37 0.66 -3.89
N ASN A 155 6.14 -0.16 -4.92
CA ASN A 155 5.49 -1.46 -4.75
C ASN A 155 6.31 -2.36 -3.81
N THR A 156 5.63 -2.94 -2.81
CA THR A 156 6.31 -3.62 -1.69
C THR A 156 6.70 -5.07 -1.98
N SER A 157 6.05 -5.74 -2.93
CA SER A 157 6.17 -7.19 -3.13
C SER A 157 7.60 -7.70 -3.31
N LEU A 158 8.41 -7.04 -4.17
CA LEU A 158 9.80 -7.47 -4.39
C LEU A 158 10.70 -7.23 -3.18
N THR A 159 10.43 -6.18 -2.40
CA THR A 159 11.19 -5.94 -1.16
C THR A 159 10.83 -6.97 -0.10
N ILE A 160 9.55 -7.36 0.00
CA ILE A 160 9.10 -8.43 0.89
C ILE A 160 9.77 -9.74 0.51
N LEU A 161 9.77 -10.10 -0.78
CA LEU A 161 10.44 -11.31 -1.27
C LEU A 161 11.94 -11.31 -0.93
N ALA A 162 12.66 -10.25 -1.28
CA ALA A 162 14.09 -10.16 -1.02
C ALA A 162 14.42 -10.23 0.48
N ASN A 163 13.60 -9.58 1.33
CA ASN A 163 13.79 -9.63 2.77
C ASN A 163 13.47 -11.02 3.34
N ALA A 164 12.45 -11.70 2.80
CA ALA A 164 12.12 -13.06 3.20
C ALA A 164 13.23 -14.06 2.87
N GLU A 165 13.82 -13.95 1.67
CA GLU A 165 14.98 -14.78 1.29
C GLU A 165 16.18 -14.54 2.22
N ARG A 166 16.46 -13.27 2.55
CA ARG A 166 17.53 -12.90 3.49
C ARG A 166 17.29 -13.48 4.89
N ILE A 167 16.06 -13.42 5.39
CA ILE A 167 15.68 -13.99 6.70
C ILE A 167 15.82 -15.52 6.66
N ALA A 168 15.32 -16.17 5.61
CA ALA A 168 15.44 -17.61 5.43
C ALA A 168 16.90 -18.07 5.40
N ALA A 169 17.77 -17.38 4.66
CA ALA A 169 19.21 -17.66 4.66
C ALA A 169 19.83 -17.54 6.07
N GLY A 170 19.48 -16.49 6.82
CA GLY A 170 19.94 -16.33 8.21
C GLY A 170 19.46 -17.44 9.15
N ILE A 171 18.24 -17.94 8.95
CA ILE A 171 17.71 -19.10 9.69
C ILE A 171 18.52 -20.36 9.35
N LEU A 172 18.78 -20.61 8.06
CA LEU A 172 19.59 -21.77 7.63
C LEU A 172 20.99 -21.73 8.28
N ASP A 173 21.65 -20.58 8.25
CA ASP A 173 22.97 -20.40 8.85
C ASP A 173 22.96 -20.62 10.36
N ARG A 174 21.99 -20.02 11.07
CA ARG A 174 21.85 -20.13 12.54
C ARG A 174 21.70 -21.58 12.99
N TYR A 175 20.89 -22.36 12.27
CA TYR A 175 20.62 -23.76 12.60
C TYR A 175 21.51 -24.74 11.86
N ARG A 176 22.48 -24.26 11.07
CA ARG A 176 23.40 -25.07 10.24
C ARG A 176 22.64 -26.05 9.33
N LEU A 177 21.49 -25.62 8.83
CA LEU A 177 20.68 -26.36 7.89
C LEU A 177 21.31 -26.12 6.52
N GLN A 178 22.25 -26.99 6.12
CA GLN A 178 22.76 -26.94 4.74
C GLN A 178 21.60 -27.13 3.77
N GLN A 179 21.58 -26.37 2.67
CA GLN A 179 20.81 -26.81 1.50
C GLN A 179 21.42 -28.14 1.07
N GLY A 180 20.71 -29.25 1.32
CA GLY A 180 21.03 -30.50 0.66
C GLY A 180 21.10 -30.20 -0.83
N ALA A 181 22.24 -30.50 -1.46
CA ALA A 181 22.44 -30.30 -2.88
C ALA A 181 21.21 -30.81 -3.62
N ALA A 182 20.52 -29.93 -4.36
CA ALA A 182 19.47 -30.34 -5.26
C ALA A 182 20.07 -31.37 -6.23
N ALA A 183 19.64 -32.61 -6.09
CA ALA A 183 19.95 -33.71 -7.01
C ALA A 183 19.13 -33.57 -8.29
#